data_AF-A0A5Z2A6E4-F1
#
_entry.id   AF-A0A5Z2A6E4-F1
#
_cell.length_a   1.000
_cell.length_b   1.000
_cell.length_c   1.000
_cell.angle_alpha   90.00
_cell.angle_beta   90.00
_cell.angle_gamma   90.00
#
_symmetry.space_group_name_H-M   'P 1'
#
loop_
_entity.id
_entity.type
_entity.pdbx_description
1 polymer ?
#
loop_
_entity_poly.entity_id
_entity_poly.type
_entity_poly.pdbx_seq_one_letter_code
_entity_poly.pdbx_strand_id
1 'polypeptide(L)' 'MRNTESHSLKADADALAVLLTDAKKEERKDRALAVSIRLEALAVHITNKRMTCFEVAELLRSEATRYENESQELH' A
#
# COMPACT_ATOMS: atom_id res chain seq x y z
N MET A 1 2.34 -44.17 -11.96
CA MET A 1 1.82 -42.85 -12.40
C MET A 1 1.79 -41.77 -11.31
N ARG A 2 2.08 -42.03 -10.03
CA ARG A 2 2.04 -41.00 -8.96
C ARG A 2 3.12 -39.89 -9.02
N ASN A 3 4.22 -40.11 -9.73
CA ASN A 3 5.34 -39.16 -9.75
C ASN A 3 5.04 -37.91 -10.60
N THR A 4 4.33 -38.06 -11.72
CA THR A 4 4.02 -36.96 -12.65
C THR A 4 2.98 -35.99 -12.08
N GLU A 5 1.96 -36.50 -11.36
CA GLU A 5 0.95 -35.68 -10.68
C GLU A 5 1.57 -34.85 -9.55
N SER A 6 2.50 -35.43 -8.79
CA SER A 6 3.21 -34.73 -7.70
C SER A 6 4.10 -33.60 -8.23
N HIS A 7 4.76 -33.82 -9.37
CA HIS A 7 5.56 -32.79 -10.03
C HIS A 7 4.70 -31.67 -10.65
N SER A 8 3.52 -32.01 -11.21
CA SER A 8 2.55 -31.02 -11.72
C SER A 8 2.06 -30.09 -10.61
N LEU A 9 1.59 -30.64 -9.49
CA LEU A 9 1.09 -29.86 -8.35
C LEU A 9 2.16 -28.94 -7.73
N LYS A 10 3.42 -29.41 -7.72
CA LYS A 10 4.58 -28.62 -7.28
C LYS A 10 4.82 -27.42 -8.21
N ALA A 11 4.80 -27.65 -9.53
CA ALA A 11 4.97 -26.60 -10.52
C ALA A 11 3.85 -25.55 -10.44
N ASP A 12 2.61 -25.98 -10.22
CA ASP A 12 1.45 -25.09 -10.06
C ASP A 12 1.55 -24.24 -8.77
N ALA A 13 2.03 -24.82 -7.67
CA ALA A 13 2.27 -24.09 -6.42
C ALA A 13 3.39 -23.05 -6.55
N ASP A 14 4.47 -23.39 -7.26
CA ASP A 14 5.58 -22.47 -7.51
C ASP A 14 5.13 -21.31 -8.42
N ALA A 15 4.33 -21.58 -9.45
CA ALA A 15 3.73 -20.54 -10.30
C ALA A 15 2.81 -19.61 -9.51
N LEU A 16 1.98 -20.15 -8.61
CA LEU A 16 1.10 -19.36 -7.74
C LEU A 16 1.90 -18.51 -6.75
N ALA A 17 3.02 -19.01 -6.21
CA ALA A 17 3.90 -18.26 -5.33
C ALA A 17 4.54 -17.05 -6.04
N VAL A 18 4.91 -17.21 -7.31
CA VAL A 18 5.42 -16.10 -8.15
C VAL A 18 4.32 -15.06 -8.37
N LEU A 19 3.12 -15.48 -8.80
CA LEU A 19 1.99 -14.58 -9.02
C LEU A 19 1.62 -13.81 -7.75
N LEU A 20 1.62 -14.47 -6.59
CA LEU A 20 1.35 -13.82 -5.30
C LEU A 20 2.43 -12.79 -4.94
N THR A 21 3.69 -13.08 -5.26
CA THR A 21 4.81 -12.16 -5.00
C THR A 21 4.71 -10.93 -5.89
N ASP A 22 4.36 -11.10 -7.16
CA ASP A 22 4.16 -10.00 -8.10
C ASP A 22 2.96 -9.15 -7.72
N ALA A 23 1.84 -9.77 -7.34
CA ALA A 23 0.65 -9.07 -6.86
C ALA A 23 0.96 -8.21 -5.61
N LYS A 24 1.68 -8.76 -4.62
CA LYS A 24 2.14 -8.01 -3.43
C LYS A 24 3.12 -6.89 -3.77
N LYS A 25 3.91 -7.04 -4.82
CA LYS A 25 4.83 -5.99 -5.27
C LYS A 25 4.05 -4.86 -5.92
N GLU A 26 3.07 -5.17 -6.75
CA GLU A 26 2.24 -4.16 -7.41
C GLU A 26 1.38 -3.40 -6.41
N GLU A 27 0.71 -4.10 -5.49
CA GLU A 27 -0.03 -3.49 -4.38
C GLU A 27 0.83 -2.51 -3.57
N ARG A 28 2.08 -2.86 -3.26
CA ARG A 28 3.01 -1.96 -2.55
C ARG A 28 3.35 -0.71 -3.37
N LYS A 29 3.52 -0.84 -4.70
CA LYS A 29 3.76 0.32 -5.57
C LYS A 29 2.53 1.22 -5.61
N ASP A 30 1.35 0.65 -5.77
CA ASP A 30 0.08 1.39 -5.83
C ASP A 30 -0.16 2.14 -4.52
N ARG A 31 0.08 1.49 -3.37
CA ARG A 31 0.03 2.15 -2.06
C ARG A 31 1.02 3.30 -1.94
N ALA A 32 2.27 3.09 -2.34
CA ALA A 32 3.28 4.15 -2.30
C ALA A 32 2.89 5.35 -3.19
N LEU A 33 2.35 5.08 -4.38
CA LEU A 33 1.85 6.11 -5.29
C LEU A 33 0.68 6.88 -4.67
N ALA A 34 -0.30 6.19 -4.10
CA ALA A 34 -1.45 6.82 -3.43
C ALA A 34 -1.00 7.74 -2.28
N VAL A 35 -0.06 7.28 -1.45
CA VAL A 35 0.51 8.09 -0.36
C VAL A 35 1.23 9.32 -0.93
N SER A 36 2.03 9.18 -1.99
CA SER A 36 2.74 10.31 -2.59
C SER A 36 1.79 11.39 -3.13
N ILE A 37 0.72 11.00 -3.83
CA ILE A 37 -0.28 11.92 -4.38
C ILE A 37 -0.95 12.69 -3.25
N ARG A 38 -1.25 12.00 -2.16
CA ARG A 38 -1.92 12.60 -1.02
C ARG A 38 -1.00 13.54 -0.23
N LEU A 39 0.28 13.22 -0.09
CA LEU A 39 1.27 14.14 0.49
C LEU A 39 1.36 15.44 -0.32
N GLU A 40 1.35 15.37 -1.65
CA GLU A 40 1.33 16.55 -2.51
C GLU A 40 0.03 17.37 -2.31
N ALA A 41 -1.12 16.70 -2.25
CA ALA A 41 -2.40 17.37 -2.00
C ALA A 41 -2.43 18.08 -0.64
N LEU A 42 -1.81 17.50 0.40
CA LEU A 42 -1.67 18.15 1.70
C LEU A 42 -0.74 19.36 1.64
N ALA A 43 0.39 19.26 0.94
CA ALA A 43 1.30 20.40 0.76
C ALA A 43 0.61 21.59 0.07
N VAL A 44 -0.17 21.31 -0.98
CA VAL A 44 -1.00 22.32 -1.65
C VAL A 44 -2.04 22.91 -0.70
N HIS A 45 -2.72 22.08 0.09
CA HIS A 45 -3.71 22.54 1.06
C HIS A 45 -3.10 23.45 2.13
N ILE A 46 -1.98 23.03 2.73
CA ILE A 46 -1.23 23.77 3.75
C ILE A 46 -0.83 25.15 3.22
N THR A 47 -0.29 25.18 2.00
CA THR A 47 0.17 26.42 1.36
C THR A 47 -1.00 27.36 1.04
N ASN A 48 -2.07 26.84 0.45
CA ASN A 48 -3.24 27.64 0.07
C ASN A 48 -3.98 28.21 1.28
N LYS A 49 -3.98 27.49 2.42
CA LYS A 49 -4.61 27.92 3.66
C LYS A 49 -3.69 28.75 4.56
N ARG A 50 -2.40 28.88 4.21
CA ARG A 50 -1.37 29.54 5.04
C ARG A 50 -1.39 29.04 6.48
N MET A 51 -1.49 27.72 6.64
CA MET A 51 -1.63 27.09 7.94
C MET A 51 -0.41 27.37 8.82
N THR A 52 -0.65 27.54 10.11
CA THR A 52 0.40 27.62 11.13
C THR A 52 1.07 26.26 11.33
N CYS A 53 2.28 26.26 11.85
CA CYS A 53 3.00 25.03 12.19
C CYS A 53 2.23 24.10 13.15
N PHE A 54 1.40 24.65 14.04
CA PHE A 54 0.52 23.86 14.91
C PHE A 54 -0.60 23.17 14.12
N GLU A 55 -1.30 23.88 13.25
CA GLU A 55 -2.37 23.31 12.43
C GLU A 55 -1.82 22.26 11.44
N VAL A 56 -0.62 22.49 10.89
CA VAL A 56 0.06 21.51 10.05
C VAL A 56 0.38 20.25 10.84
N ALA A 57 0.89 20.36 12.06
CA ALA A 57 1.20 19.19 12.89
C ALA A 57 -0.05 18.36 13.20
N GLU A 58 -1.18 19.01 13.54
CA GLU A 58 -2.45 18.31 13.78
C GLU A 58 -3.01 17.67 12.51
N LEU A 59 -2.95 18.36 11.37
CA LEU A 59 -3.35 17.80 10.08
C LEU A 59 -2.52 16.55 9.73
N LEU A 60 -1.20 16.61 9.90
CA LEU A 60 -0.32 15.47 9.62
C LEU A 60 -0.57 14.29 10.57
N ARG A 61 -0.88 14.54 11.85
CA ARG A 61 -1.27 13.49 12.81
C ARG A 61 -2.57 12.82 12.40
N SER A 62 -3.59 13.62 12.06
CA SER A 62 -4.86 13.10 11.55
C SER A 62 -4.68 12.27 10.29
N GLU A 63 -3.81 12.70 9.38
CA GLU A 63 -3.50 11.95 8.17
C GLU A 63 -2.76 10.65 8.47
N ALA A 64 -1.81 10.66 9.41
CA ALA A 64 -1.09 9.47 9.84
C ALA A 64 -2.05 8.43 10.44
N THR A 65 -2.97 8.85 11.32
CA THR A 65 -4.03 7.97 11.87
C THR A 65 -4.91 7.39 10.76
N ARG A 66 -5.22 8.16 9.71
CA ARG A 66 -5.99 7.66 8.57
C ARG A 66 -5.25 6.52 7.86
N TYR A 67 -3.97 6.70 7.57
CA TYR A 67 -3.16 5.64 6.94
C TYR A 67 -2.96 4.42 7.83
N GLU A 68 -2.85 4.62 9.15
CA GLU A 68 -2.79 3.52 10.11
C GLU A 68 -4.09 2.70 10.05
N ASN A 69 -5.25 3.34 10.04
CA ASN A 69 -6.54 2.67 9.90
C ASN A 69 -6.66 1.93 8.55
N GLU A 70 -6.30 2.59 7.44
CA GLU A 70 -6.29 1.98 6.10
C GLU A 70 -5.35 0.76 6.03
N SER A 71 -4.26 0.75 6.79
CA SER A 71 -3.33 -0.39 6.87
C SER A 71 -3.91 -1.59 7.61
N GLN A 72 -4.89 -1.37 8.51
CA GLN A 72 -5.55 -2.40 9.30
C GLN A 72 -6.83 -2.95 8.62
N GLU A 73 -7.44 -2.19 7.71
CA GLU A 73 -8.66 -2.59 6.97
C GLU A 73 -8.43 -3.62 5.85
N LEU A 74 -7.21 -4.17 5.75
CA LEU A 74 -6.89 -5.24 4.79
C LEU A 74 -7.39 -6.59 5.31
N HIS A 75 -8.66 -6.87 5.02
CA HIS A 75 -9.27 -8.20 5.16
C HIS A 75 -9.00 -9.09 3.94
#